data_AF-A0A5X6EVD6-F1
#
_entry.id   AF-A0A5X6EVD6-F1
#
_cell.length_a   1.000
_cell.length_b   1.000
_cell.length_c   1.000
_cell.angle_alpha   90.00
_cell.angle_beta   90.00
_cell.angle_gamma   90.00
#
_symmetry.space_group_name_H-M   'P 1'
#
loop_
_entity.id
_entity.type
_entity.pdbx_description
1 polymer ?
#
loop_
_entity_poly.entity_id
_entity_poly.type
_entity_poly.pdbx_seq_one_letter_code
_entity_poly.pdbx_strand_id
1 'polypeptide(L)' 'MKAEKHIHGVTPADHRLHQQRGHRAFLPEMTGDYIAAALAWQHTANKALLPQWRMFARERARGCQLRKTTGSFRNSPQVR' A
#
# COMPACT_ATOMS: atom_id res chain seq x y z
N MET A 1 19.55 -20.36 24.16
CA MET A 1 19.67 -19.03 23.53
C MET A 1 18.65 -18.95 22.40
N LYS A 2 17.77 -17.94 22.41
CA LYS A 2 16.76 -17.78 21.35
C LYS A 2 17.46 -17.31 20.08
N ALA A 3 17.22 -18.02 18.98
CA ALA A 3 17.75 -17.67 17.67
C ALA A 3 17.21 -16.29 17.26
N GLU A 4 18.04 -15.27 17.46
CA GLU A 4 17.90 -13.98 16.81
C GLU A 4 18.03 -14.24 15.31
N LYS A 5 16.88 -14.35 14.63
CA LYS A 5 16.83 -14.40 13.17
C LYS A 5 17.31 -13.04 12.66
N HIS A 6 18.62 -12.87 12.62
CA HIS A 6 19.28 -11.84 11.84
C HIS A 6 18.65 -11.85 10.45
N ILE A 7 17.93 -10.77 10.11
CA ILE A 7 17.39 -10.56 8.78
C ILE A 7 18.57 -10.15 7.89
N HIS A 8 19.48 -11.08 7.61
CA HIS A 8 20.66 -10.89 6.77
C HIS A 8 20.35 -10.84 5.26
N GLY A 9 19.10 -10.56 4.86
CA GLY A 9 18.63 -10.75 3.49
C GLY A 9 18.04 -9.53 2.78
N VAL A 10 18.05 -8.34 3.41
CA VAL A 10 17.52 -7.12 2.78
C VAL A 10 18.68 -6.18 2.49
N THR A 11 18.91 -5.94 1.21
CA THR A 11 19.96 -5.02 0.77
C THR A 11 19.45 -3.58 0.77
N PRO A 12 20.35 -2.58 0.77
CA PRO A 12 19.96 -1.19 0.52
C PRO A 12 19.21 -0.99 -0.80
N ALA A 13 19.49 -1.82 -1.82
CA ALA A 13 18.78 -1.80 -3.09
C ALA A 13 17.32 -2.25 -2.93
N ASP A 14 17.06 -3.28 -2.13
CA ASP A 14 15.70 -3.74 -1.81
C ASP A 14 14.90 -2.69 -1.06
N HIS A 15 15.56 -1.99 -0.14
CA HIS A 15 14.95 -0.86 0.58
C HIS A 15 14.56 0.27 -0.38
N ARG A 16 15.50 0.70 -1.25
CA ARG A 16 15.24 1.73 -2.26
C ARG A 16 14.12 1.31 -3.21
N LEU A 17 14.10 0.05 -3.64
CA LEU A 17 13.05 -0.46 -4.53
C LEU A 17 11.68 -0.47 -3.84
N HIS A 18 11.62 -0.85 -2.57
CA HIS A 18 10.39 -0.79 -1.79
C HIS A 18 9.91 0.67 -1.65
N GLN A 19 10.81 1.59 -1.33
CA GLN A 19 10.49 3.02 -1.24
C GLN A 19 9.96 3.58 -2.57
N GLN A 20 10.60 3.25 -3.70
CA GLN A 20 10.15 3.68 -5.03
C GLN A 20 8.74 3.17 -5.34
N ARG A 21 8.45 1.90 -5.03
CA ARG A 21 7.11 1.32 -5.20
C ARG A 21 6.08 2.02 -4.31
N GLY A 22 6.43 2.25 -3.04
CA GLY A 22 5.58 2.99 -2.10
C GLY A 22 5.32 4.42 -2.56
N HIS A 23 6.34 5.13 -3.06
CA HIS A 23 6.19 6.48 -3.60
C HIS A 23 5.25 6.51 -4.81
N ARG A 24 5.41 5.56 -5.75
CA ARG A 24 4.49 5.43 -6.89
C ARG A 24 3.06 5.12 -6.47
N ALA A 25 2.86 4.33 -5.41
CA ALA A 25 1.53 4.05 -4.87
C ALA A 25 0.93 5.26 -4.12
N PHE A 26 1.78 6.10 -3.54
CA PHE A 26 1.38 7.28 -2.80
C PHE A 26 0.93 8.44 -3.72
N LEU A 27 1.52 8.58 -4.91
CA LEU A 27 1.14 9.65 -5.85
C LEU A 27 -0.36 9.63 -6.22
N PRO A 28 -0.96 8.50 -6.66
CA PRO A 28 -2.41 8.43 -6.90
C PRO A 28 -3.26 8.65 -5.65
N GLU A 29 -2.75 8.25 -4.48
CA GLU A 29 -3.46 8.47 -3.21
C GLU A 29 -3.58 9.97 -2.91
N MET A 30 -2.52 10.74 -3.19
CA MET A 30 -2.51 12.20 -3.05
C MET A 30 -3.40 12.91 -4.06
N THR A 31 -3.54 12.37 -5.28
CA THR A 31 -4.46 12.91 -6.30
C THR A 31 -5.90 12.44 -6.13
N GLY A 32 -6.19 11.63 -5.11
CA GLY A 32 -7.52 11.10 -4.82
C GLY A 32 -7.96 9.94 -5.72
N ASP A 33 -7.07 9.41 -6.59
CA ASP A 33 -7.33 8.19 -7.35
C ASP A 33 -7.09 6.97 -6.45
N TYR A 34 -8.06 6.73 -5.58
CA TYR A 34 -8.00 5.64 -4.61
C TYR A 34 -8.07 4.25 -5.26
N ILE A 35 -8.53 4.14 -6.52
CA ILE A 35 -8.53 2.87 -7.25
C ILE A 35 -7.11 2.53 -7.67
N ALA A 36 -6.44 3.44 -8.37
CA ALA A 36 -5.05 3.25 -8.77
C ALA A 36 -4.12 3.12 -7.55
N ALA A 37 -4.34 3.90 -6.50
CA ALA A 37 -3.59 3.81 -5.25
C ALA A 37 -3.75 2.42 -4.60
N ALA A 38 -4.98 1.89 -4.50
CA ALA A 38 -5.22 0.58 -3.92
C ALA A 38 -4.49 -0.54 -4.67
N LEU A 39 -4.53 -0.52 -6.00
CA LEU A 39 -3.84 -1.49 -6.85
C LEU A 39 -2.32 -1.39 -6.70
N ALA A 40 -1.77 -0.17 -6.67
CA ALA A 40 -0.34 0.07 -6.52
C ALA A 40 0.16 -0.36 -5.12
N TRP A 41 -0.60 -0.08 -4.06
CA TRP A 41 -0.28 -0.54 -2.70
C TRP A 41 -0.36 -2.07 -2.59
N GLN A 42 -1.35 -2.71 -3.21
CA GLN A 42 -1.44 -4.16 -3.24
C GLN A 42 -0.27 -4.81 -4.00
N HIS A 43 0.13 -4.23 -5.14
CA HIS A 43 1.33 -4.67 -5.86
C HIS A 43 2.59 -4.51 -5.01
N THR A 44 2.72 -3.39 -4.31
CA THR A 44 3.84 -3.11 -3.39
C THR A 44 3.91 -4.13 -2.26
N ALA A 45 2.75 -4.49 -1.68
CA ALA A 45 2.67 -5.53 -0.66
C ALA A 45 3.12 -6.90 -1.20
N ASN A 46 2.68 -7.29 -2.39
CA ASN A 46 3.03 -8.58 -2.98
C ASN A 46 4.53 -8.72 -3.26
N LYS A 47 5.22 -7.60 -3.53
CA LYS A 47 6.65 -7.57 -3.82
C LYS A 47 7.53 -7.22 -2.62
N ALA A 48 6.94 -6.95 -1.45
CA ALA A 48 7.70 -6.63 -0.25
C ALA A 48 8.37 -7.89 0.31
N LEU A 49 9.65 -7.76 0.71
CA LEU A 49 10.43 -8.87 1.27
C LEU A 49 10.15 -9.05 2.76
N LEU A 50 9.98 -7.94 3.49
CA LEU A 50 9.77 -7.94 4.93
C LEU A 50 8.28 -8.03 5.30
N PRO A 51 7.91 -8.82 6.32
CA PRO A 51 6.55 -8.85 6.84
C PRO A 51 6.01 -7.46 7.20
N GLN A 52 6.81 -6.58 7.83
CA GLN A 52 6.37 -5.22 8.17
C GLN A 52 6.00 -4.38 6.94
N TRP A 53 6.76 -4.48 5.85
CA TRP A 53 6.51 -3.76 4.61
C TRP A 53 5.25 -4.28 3.90
N ARG A 54 5.03 -5.60 3.96
CA ARG A 54 3.80 -6.23 3.46
C ARG A 54 2.59 -5.73 4.22
N MET A 55 2.66 -5.71 5.56
CA MET A 55 1.55 -5.28 6.41
C MET A 55 1.21 -3.81 6.15
N PHE A 56 2.21 -2.93 6.16
CA PHE A 56 2.03 -1.52 5.86
C PHE A 56 1.34 -1.29 4.50
N ALA A 57 1.86 -1.90 3.44
CA ALA A 57 1.29 -1.73 2.10
C ALA A 57 -0.13 -2.31 1.99
N ARG A 58 -0.44 -3.41 2.69
CA ARG A 58 -1.81 -3.96 2.75
C ARG A 58 -2.78 -3.03 3.47
N GLU A 59 -2.35 -2.42 4.57
CA GLU A 59 -3.17 -1.44 5.30
C GLU A 59 -3.49 -0.22 4.44
N ARG A 60 -2.50 0.30 3.72
CA ARG A 60 -2.71 1.39 2.76
C ARG A 60 -3.67 1.01 1.63
N ALA A 61 -3.53 -0.20 1.07
CA ALA A 61 -4.44 -0.70 0.05
C ALA A 61 -5.89 -0.78 0.57
N ARG A 62 -6.09 -1.32 1.78
CA ARG A 62 -7.42 -1.37 2.43
C ARG A 62 -7.98 0.03 2.68
N GLY A 63 -7.15 0.96 3.16
CA GLY A 63 -7.54 2.36 3.38
C GLY A 63 -8.02 3.04 2.08
N CYS A 64 -7.30 2.81 0.98
CA CYS A 64 -7.70 3.31 -0.34
C CYS A 64 -9.01 2.67 -0.82
N GLN A 65 -9.18 1.35 -0.64
CA GLN A 65 -10.43 0.65 -0.99
C GLN A 65 -11.63 1.20 -0.21
N LEU A 66 -11.46 1.49 1.07
CA LEU A 66 -12.52 2.11 1.88
C LEU A 66 -12.83 3.54 1.42
N ARG A 67 -11.82 4.31 1.01
CA ARG A 67 -12.01 5.67 0.47
C ARG A 67 -12.66 5.67 -0.91
N LYS A 68 -12.40 4.65 -1.73
CA LYS A 68 -13.14 4.40 -2.97
C LYS A 68 -14.63 4.23 -2.68
N THR A 69 -14.99 3.39 -1.70
CA THR A 69 -16.40 3.12 -1.38
C THR A 69 -17.08 4.35 -0.76
N THR A 70 -16.43 5.05 0.18
CA THR A 70 -17.01 6.26 0.79
C THR A 70 -17.07 7.46 -0.15
N GLY A 71 -16.11 7.61 -1.08
CA GLY A 71 -16.19 8.58 -2.16
C GLY A 71 -17.33 8.29 -3.14
N SER A 72 -17.62 7.00 -3.38
CA SER A 72 -18.80 6.57 -4.17
C SER A 72 -20.12 6.93 -3.50
N PHE A 73 -20.21 6.83 -2.16
CA PHE A 73 -21.42 7.24 -1.42
C PHE A 73 -21.66 8.76 -1.42
N ARG A 74 -20.64 9.58 -1.72
CA ARG A 74 -20.80 11.04 -1.80
C ARG A 74 -21.37 11.53 -3.15
N ASN A 75 -21.44 10.64 -4.15
CA ASN A 75 -21.99 10.93 -5.49
C ASN A 75 -23.12 9.97 -5.90
N SER A 76 -23.71 9.23 -4.96
CA SER A 76 -25.01 8.62 -5.20
C SER A 76 -26.06 9.73 -5.13
N PRO A 77 -26.85 9.98 -6.20
CA PRO A 77 -28.01 10.85 -6.06
C PRO A 77 -28.91 10.19 -5.02
N GLN A 78 -29.13 10.88 -3.91
CA GLN A 78 -30.15 10.52 -2.93
C GLN A 78 -31.48 10.53 -3.71
N VAL A 79 -31.94 9.36 -4.12
CA VAL A 79 -33.25 9.19 -4.75
C VAL A 79 -34.26 9.39 -3.62
N ARG A 80 -34.84 10.60 -3.64
CA ARG A 80 -36.09 11.08 -3.05
C ARG A 80 -36.67 10.36 -1.84
#